data_AF-A0A9N9WM47-F1
#
_entry.id   AF-A0A9N9WM47-F1
#
_cell.length_a   1.000
_cell.length_b   1.000
_cell.length_c   1.000
_cell.angle_alpha   90.00
_cell.angle_beta   90.00
_cell.angle_gamma   90.00
#
_symmetry.space_group_name_H-M   'P 1'
#
loop_
_entity.id
_entity.type
_entity.pdbx_description
1 polymer ?
#
loop_
_entity_poly.entity_id
_entity_poly.type
_entity_poly.pdbx_seq_one_letter_code
_entity_poly.pdbx_strand_id
1 'polypeptide(L)'
;MQGLRAFRLFARTANNTARRNYGHGRVHKYPTLNDMPVPEGDYFTLHAKRNRKYNAILATGISMVSTGIFILSTDKIVRFHWNPPETYE
;
A
#
# COMPACT_ATOMS: atom_id res chain seq x y z
N MET A 1 -24.84 0.66 -0.52
CA MET A 1 -24.61 1.05 0.89
C MET A 1 -24.29 -0.13 1.85
N GLN A 2 -23.90 -1.32 1.36
CA GLN A 2 -23.62 -2.48 2.23
C GLN A 2 -22.14 -2.61 2.66
N GLY A 3 -21.19 -2.26 1.78
CA GLY A 3 -19.75 -2.37 2.07
C GLY A 3 -19.23 -1.49 3.21
N LEU A 4 -19.87 -0.34 3.44
CA LEU A 4 -19.51 0.58 4.53
C LEU A 4 -19.81 0.00 5.93
N ARG A 5 -20.80 -0.90 6.03
CA ARG A 5 -21.17 -1.54 7.29
C ARG A 5 -20.19 -2.65 7.66
N ALA A 6 -19.74 -3.43 6.67
CA ALA A 6 -18.73 -4.45 6.85
C ALA A 6 -17.39 -3.84 7.31
N PHE A 7 -16.94 -2.76 6.66
CA PHE A 7 -15.70 -2.07 7.06
C PHE A 7 -15.73 -1.55 8.51
N ARG A 8 -16.87 -0.99 8.94
CA ARG A 8 -17.04 -0.51 10.33
C ARG A 8 -17.01 -1.64 11.36
N LEU A 9 -17.52 -2.83 11.01
CA LEU A 9 -17.46 -4.01 11.87
C LEU A 9 -16.01 -4.49 12.03
N PHE A 10 -15.28 -4.64 10.92
CA PHE A 10 -13.86 -5.04 10.94
C PHE A 10 -12.99 -4.04 11.72
N ALA A 11 -13.18 -2.74 11.51
CA ALA A 11 -12.44 -1.69 12.21
C ALA A 11 -12.72 -1.71 13.74
N ARG A 12 -13.95 -2.01 14.17
CA ARG A 12 -14.30 -2.12 15.59
C ARG A 12 -13.69 -3.35 16.26
N THR A 13 -13.67 -4.50 15.58
CA THR A 13 -13.01 -5.72 16.11
C THR A 13 -11.50 -5.54 16.24
N ALA A 14 -10.84 -4.90 15.27
CA ALA A 14 -9.39 -4.66 15.32
C ALA A 14 -8.97 -3.69 16.44
N ASN A 15 -9.78 -2.68 16.74
CA ASN A 15 -9.49 -1.74 17.83
C ASN A 15 -9.70 -2.37 19.22
N ASN A 16 -10.67 -3.28 19.36
CA ASN A 16 -10.95 -3.96 20.62
C ASN A 16 -9.88 -5.01 20.98
N THR A 17 -9.25 -5.66 20.00
CA THR A 17 -8.12 -6.57 20.27
C THR A 17 -6.85 -5.81 20.65
N ALA A 18 -6.58 -4.67 20.02
CA ALA A 18 -5.42 -3.84 20.36
C ALA A 18 -5.48 -3.30 21.80
N ARG A 19 -6.67 -2.92 22.30
CA ARG A 19 -6.82 -2.36 23.66
C ARG A 19 -6.89 -3.40 24.78
N ARG A 20 -7.32 -4.63 24.49
CA ARG A 20 -7.43 -5.70 25.51
C ARG A 20 -6.08 -6.17 26.08
N ASN A 21 -4.99 -6.00 25.33
CA ASN A 21 -3.66 -6.38 25.82
C ASN A 21 -3.05 -5.39 26.82
N TYR A 22 -3.62 -4.19 26.98
CA TYR A 22 -3.04 -3.13 27.82
C TYR A 22 -3.80 -2.85 29.12
N GLY A 23 -4.96 -3.46 29.34
CA GLY A 23 -5.80 -3.06 30.46
C GLY A 23 -6.65 -4.19 31.01
N HIS A 24 -6.06 -5.06 31.84
CA HIS A 24 -6.79 -5.73 32.92
C HIS A 24 -5.83 -6.23 34.02
N GLY A 25 -5.89 -5.59 35.19
CA GLY A 25 -5.66 -6.24 36.49
C GLY A 25 -4.23 -6.60 36.91
N ARG A 26 -3.18 -6.20 36.18
CA ARG A 26 -1.79 -6.43 36.60
C ARG A 26 -1.14 -5.11 36.99
N VAL A 27 -0.43 -5.10 38.12
CA VAL A 27 0.46 -4.02 38.57
C VAL A 27 1.21 -3.48 37.36
N HIS A 28 1.14 -2.17 37.09
CA HIS A 28 1.81 -1.56 35.95
C HIS A 28 3.32 -1.82 36.07
N LYS A 29 3.80 -2.86 35.39
CA LYS A 29 5.22 -3.16 35.28
C LYS A 29 5.76 -2.33 34.13
N TYR A 30 6.75 -1.48 34.41
CA TYR A 30 7.45 -0.76 33.36
C TYR A 30 8.06 -1.79 32.39
N PRO A 31 7.80 -1.67 31.08
CA PRO A 31 8.41 -2.55 30.10
C PRO A 31 9.92 -2.39 30.20
N THR A 32 10.59 -3.48 30.52
CA THR A 32 12.05 -3.57 30.50
C THR A 32 12.50 -4.04 29.12
N LEU A 33 13.79 -3.89 28.80
CA LEU A 33 14.36 -4.37 27.53
C LEU A 33 14.07 -5.87 27.29
N ASN A 34 13.95 -6.64 28.37
CA ASN A 34 13.62 -8.07 28.35
C ASN A 34 12.18 -8.38 27.95
N ASP A 35 11.28 -7.40 28.04
CA ASP A 35 9.87 -7.56 27.66
C ASP A 35 9.66 -7.20 26.16
N MET A 36 10.71 -6.80 25.43
CA MET A 36 10.62 -6.56 24.00
C MET A 36 10.54 -7.89 23.23
N PRO A 37 9.69 -7.96 22.18
CA PRO A 37 9.64 -9.14 21.34
C PRO A 37 10.99 -9.34 20.66
N VAL A 38 11.58 -10.52 20.84
CA VAL A 38 12.73 -10.94 20.04
C VAL A 38 12.22 -11.13 18.61
N PRO A 39 12.90 -10.59 17.58
CA PRO A 39 12.48 -10.79 16.21
C PRO A 39 12.37 -12.29 15.90
N GLU A 40 11.16 -12.76 15.62
CA GLU A 40 10.93 -14.16 15.26
C GLU A 40 11.20 -14.37 13.77
N GLY A 41 12.16 -15.26 13.47
CA GLY A 41 12.49 -15.67 12.10
C GLY A 41 13.67 -14.93 11.46
N ASP A 42 14.08 -15.42 10.28
CA ASP A 42 15.21 -14.87 9.54
C ASP A 42 14.84 -13.52 8.87
N TYR A 43 15.55 -12.46 9.26
CA TYR A 43 15.44 -11.12 8.69
C TYR A 43 15.51 -11.13 7.16
N PHE A 44 16.42 -11.91 6.58
CA PHE A 44 16.63 -11.92 5.14
C PHE A 44 15.40 -12.44 4.39
N THR A 45 14.75 -13.48 4.91
CA THR A 45 13.51 -14.00 4.33
C THR A 45 12.36 -13.01 4.40
N LEU A 46 12.22 -12.30 5.52
CA LEU A 46 11.17 -11.29 5.71
C LEU A 46 11.40 -10.09 4.79
N HIS A 47 12.65 -9.63 4.70
CA HIS A 47 13.06 -8.54 3.83
C HIS A 47 12.84 -8.87 2.36
N ALA A 48 13.25 -10.07 1.92
CA ALA A 48 13.03 -10.52 0.54
C ALA A 48 11.55 -10.60 0.17
N LYS A 49 10.69 -11.14 1.06
CA LYS A 49 9.23 -11.16 0.86
C LYS A 49 8.65 -9.75 0.71
N ARG A 50 9.09 -8.83 1.56
CA ARG A 50 8.65 -7.44 1.54
C ARG A 50 9.07 -6.72 0.25
N ASN A 51 10.33 -6.88 -0.16
CA ASN A 51 10.84 -6.31 -1.42
C ASN A 51 10.13 -6.89 -2.65
N ARG A 52 9.86 -8.20 -2.69
CA ARG A 52 9.09 -8.80 -3.79
C ARG A 52 7.71 -8.17 -3.93
N LYS A 53 7.01 -7.90 -2.82
CA LYS A 53 5.71 -7.25 -2.81
C LYS A 53 5.79 -5.83 -3.38
N TYR A 54 6.73 -5.02 -2.90
CA TYR A 54 6.88 -3.64 -3.36
C TYR A 54 7.32 -3.56 -4.83
N ASN A 55 8.24 -4.42 -5.26
CA ASN A 55 8.67 -4.47 -6.65
C ASN A 55 7.54 -4.91 -7.58
N ALA A 56 6.67 -5.83 -7.16
CA ALA A 56 5.49 -6.20 -7.94
C ALA A 56 4.52 -5.02 -8.10
N ILE A 57 4.26 -4.28 -7.03
CA ILE A 57 3.40 -3.08 -7.08
C ILE A 57 4.04 -2.02 -8.00
N LEU A 58 5.34 -1.79 -7.87
CA LEU A 58 6.08 -0.84 -8.69
C LEU A 58 6.01 -1.20 -10.18
N ALA A 59 6.30 -2.47 -10.52
CA ALA A 59 6.23 -2.96 -11.90
C ALA A 59 4.82 -2.81 -12.49
N THR A 60 3.78 -3.08 -11.68
CA THR A 60 2.38 -2.93 -12.09
C THR A 60 2.03 -1.46 -12.34
N GLY A 61 2.50 -0.54 -11.49
CA GLY A 61 2.28 0.89 -11.69
C GLY A 61 2.95 1.40 -12.98
N ILE A 62 4.21 1.00 -13.21
CA ILE A 62 4.95 1.38 -14.41
C ILE A 62 4.26 0.85 -15.67
N SER A 63 3.85 -0.43 -15.68
CA SER A 63 3.21 -1.03 -16.85
C SER A 63 1.85 -0.40 -17.16
N MET A 64 1.08 -0.06 -16.13
CA MET A 64 -0.21 0.60 -16.30
C MET A 64 -0.05 2.00 -16.91
N VAL A 65 0.90 2.79 -16.41
CA VAL A 65 1.17 4.14 -16.94
C VAL A 65 1.70 4.08 -18.36
N SER A 66 2.66 3.19 -18.65
CA SER A 66 3.21 3.06 -20.00
C SER A 66 2.13 2.64 -21.01
N THR A 67 1.25 1.72 -20.62
CA THR A 67 0.12 1.27 -21.46
C THR A 67 -0.87 2.41 -21.69
N GLY A 68 -1.19 3.19 -20.65
CA GLY A 68 -2.07 4.35 -20.78
C GLY A 68 -1.52 5.40 -21.74
N ILE A 69 -0.22 5.73 -21.64
CA ILE A 69 0.45 6.66 -22.57
C ILE A 69 0.45 6.12 -23.99
N PHE A 70 0.71 4.82 -24.17
CA PHE A 70 0.70 4.17 -25.47
C PHE A 70 -0.67 4.25 -26.16
N ILE A 71 -1.75 3.97 -25.43
CA ILE A 71 -3.11 4.09 -25.99
C ILE A 71 -3.43 5.55 -26.33
N LEU A 72 -3.05 6.49 -25.46
CA LEU A 72 -3.27 7.92 -25.71
C LEU A 72 -2.53 8.43 -26.95
N SER A 73 -1.35 7.89 -27.25
CA SER A 73 -0.59 8.29 -28.45
C SER A 73 -1.17 7.69 -29.74
N THR A 74 -1.83 6.53 -29.69
CA THR A 74 -2.47 5.92 -30.87
C THR A 74 -3.81 6.54 -31.20
N ASP A 75 -4.61 6.91 -30.21
CA ASP A 75 -6.03 7.23 -30.43
C ASP A 75 -6.30 8.62 -31.04
N LYS A 76 -5.28 9.46 -31.27
CA LYS A 76 -5.40 10.85 -31.82
C LYS A 76 -6.39 11.78 -31.08
N ILE A 77 -7.00 11.32 -29.98
CA ILE A 77 -7.92 12.10 -29.13
C ILE A 77 -7.17 13.27 -28.47
N VAL A 78 -5.92 13.03 -28.06
CA VAL A 78 -5.05 14.05 -27.49
C VAL A 78 -3.99 14.40 -28.52
N ARG A 79 -4.11 15.60 -29.12
CA ARG A 79 -3.07 16.15 -30.00
C ARG A 79 -2.01 16.85 -29.16
N PHE A 80 -0.89 16.18 -29.03
CA PHE A 80 0.32 16.75 -28.49
C PHE A 80 0.97 17.60 -29.59
N HIS A 81 0.72 18.92 -29.58
CA HIS A 81 1.27 19.88 -30.54
C HIS A 81 2.78 20.10 -30.30
N TRP A 82 3.59 19.08 -30.60
CA TRP A 82 5.04 19.13 -30.40
C TRP A 82 5.76 19.97 -31.46
N ASN A 83 5.18 20.05 -32.67
CA ASN A 83 5.70 20.82 -33.78
C ASN A 83 4.72 21.94 -34.15
N PRO A 84 5.21 23.06 -34.68
CA PRO A 84 4.36 24.06 -35.30
C PRO A 84 3.54 23.43 -36.45
N PRO A 85 2.32 23.94 -36.72
CA PRO A 85 1.49 23.42 -37.80
C PRO A 85 2.20 23.55 -39.15
N GLU A 86 2.13 22.50 -39.97
CA GLU A 86 2.81 22.44 -41.27
C GLU A 86 2.22 23.43 -42.31
N THR A 87 0.99 23.90 -42.06
CA THR A 87 0.32 24.89 -42.89
C THR A 87 -0.39 25.92 -42.03
N TYR A 88 -0.18 27.19 -42.38
CA TYR A 88 -1.01 28.30 -41.97
C TYR A 88 -2.04 28.50 -43.09
N GLU A 89 -3.28 28.05 -42.85
CA GLU A 89 -4.44 28.62 -43.55
C GLU A 89 -4.82 29.95 -42.89
#